data_AF-A0A5E4G6T2-F1
#
_entry.id   AF-A0A5E4G6T2-F1
#
_cell.length_a   1.000
_cell.length_b   1.000
_cell.length_c   1.000
_cell.angle_alpha   90.00
_cell.angle_beta   90.00
_cell.angle_gamma   90.00
#
_symmetry.space_group_name_H-M   'P 1'
#
loop_
_entity.id
_entity.type
_entity.pdbx_description
1 polymer ?
#
loop_
_entity_poly.entity_id
_entity_poly.type
_entity_poly.pdbx_seq_one_letter_code
_entity_poly.pdbx_strand_id
1 'polypeptide(L)'
;MSHLGPNLRDPASSGSEFNKKASRIGLGIQESSQKISGLTQLAKRSSMFDDPIMEIQELTALVKNDITALNVALTDLQNIQRMEIADGIYSQDKVVHSTAVCDDLKSKLMRATKQLQDVLTTRTENIKAHENRKQIFSTNASRDNPFRQPAKSVTEPAPWSTTTSAPGNLQPSPLPSNEVQAGSQLR
;
A
#
# COMPACT_ATOMS: atom_id res chain seq x y z
N MET A 1 25.89 6.01 63.45
CA MET A 1 26.00 4.65 62.91
C MET A 1 25.30 4.64 61.56
N SER A 2 26.07 4.70 60.48
CA SER A 2 25.58 4.85 59.11
C SER A 2 25.57 3.47 58.45
N HIS A 3 24.41 2.86 58.28
CA HIS A 3 24.28 1.65 57.45
C HIS A 3 23.86 2.03 56.03
N LEU A 4 24.86 2.15 55.16
CA LEU A 4 24.70 2.03 53.71
C LEU A 4 24.45 0.54 53.40
N GLY A 5 23.22 0.22 52.99
CA GLY A 5 22.89 -1.07 52.38
C GLY A 5 23.38 -1.13 50.93
N PRO A 6 23.71 -2.32 50.41
CA PRO A 6 24.35 -2.47 49.11
C PRO A 6 23.36 -2.15 47.96
N ASN A 7 23.71 -1.15 47.16
CA ASN A 7 23.22 -1.00 45.81
C ASN A 7 24.05 -1.94 44.93
N LEU A 8 23.49 -3.07 44.46
CA LEU A 8 24.14 -3.89 43.45
C LEU A 8 23.10 -4.59 42.55
N ARG A 9 22.72 -3.83 41.51
CA ARG A 9 22.30 -4.23 40.16
C ARG A 9 21.42 -5.48 40.01
N ASP A 10 20.20 -5.25 39.56
CA ASP A 10 19.39 -6.23 38.84
C ASP A 10 20.22 -6.91 37.72
N PRO A 11 20.27 -8.27 37.64
CA PRO A 11 20.87 -8.98 36.51
C PRO A 11 20.03 -8.87 35.21
N ALA A 12 19.04 -7.97 35.15
CA ALA A 12 18.07 -7.88 34.06
C ALA A 12 18.46 -6.93 32.91
N SER A 13 19.51 -6.10 33.05
CA SER A 13 19.76 -5.01 32.09
C SER A 13 20.86 -5.24 31.06
N SER A 14 21.50 -6.41 31.05
CA SER A 14 22.44 -6.83 30.00
C SER A 14 22.05 -8.23 29.52
N GLY A 15 20.94 -8.34 28.77
CA GLY A 15 20.49 -9.63 28.24
C GLY A 15 21.60 -10.37 27.49
N SER A 16 21.57 -11.71 27.48
CA SER A 16 22.50 -12.55 26.68
C SER A 16 22.57 -12.02 25.24
N GLU A 17 23.72 -12.18 24.58
CA GLU A 17 23.88 -11.88 23.16
C GLU A 17 22.80 -12.56 22.31
N PHE A 18 22.36 -13.76 22.70
CA PHE A 18 21.18 -14.43 22.14
C PHE A 18 19.93 -13.55 22.22
N ASN A 19 19.57 -13.07 23.41
CA ASN A 19 18.37 -12.25 23.63
C ASN A 19 18.44 -10.92 22.86
N LYS A 20 19.63 -10.29 22.81
CA LYS A 20 19.84 -9.06 22.05
C LYS A 20 19.63 -9.28 20.55
N LYS A 21 20.23 -10.33 19.97
CA LYS A 21 20.04 -10.65 18.53
C LYS A 21 18.60 -11.06 18.25
N ALA A 22 17.99 -11.90 19.08
CA ALA A 22 16.60 -12.32 18.93
C ALA A 22 15.65 -11.12 18.93
N SER A 23 15.84 -10.16 19.84
CA SER A 23 15.03 -8.93 19.91
C SER A 23 15.15 -8.09 18.65
N ARG A 24 16.38 -7.91 18.12
CA ARG A 24 16.63 -7.16 16.87
C ARG A 24 15.99 -7.86 15.66
N ILE A 25 16.07 -9.18 15.59
CA ILE A 25 15.43 -9.96 14.52
C ILE A 25 13.91 -9.81 14.61
N GLY A 26 13.33 -9.93 15.81
CA GLY A 26 11.90 -9.73 16.04
C GLY A 26 11.41 -8.36 15.57
N LEU A 27 12.14 -7.29 15.90
CA LEU A 27 11.84 -5.93 15.45
C LEU A 27 11.95 -5.81 13.92
N GLY A 28 13.03 -6.30 13.32
CA GLY A 28 13.22 -6.21 11.87
C GLY A 28 12.16 -7.00 11.08
N ILE A 29 11.67 -8.13 11.62
CA ILE A 29 10.53 -8.85 11.03
C ILE A 29 9.27 -7.98 11.06
N GLN A 30 8.98 -7.33 12.20
CA GLN A 30 7.82 -6.45 12.33
C GLN A 30 7.89 -5.28 11.33
N GLU A 31 9.04 -4.62 11.21
CA GLU A 31 9.26 -3.55 10.25
C GLU A 31 9.09 -4.03 8.80
N SER A 32 9.59 -5.23 8.48
CA SER A 32 9.40 -5.86 7.17
C SER A 32 7.93 -6.12 6.88
N SER A 33 7.19 -6.64 7.86
CA SER A 33 5.73 -6.87 7.74
C SER A 33 4.95 -5.57 7.53
N GLN A 34 5.37 -4.46 8.15
CA GLN A 34 4.76 -3.14 7.91
C GLN A 34 5.01 -2.65 6.48
N LYS A 35 6.25 -2.78 5.99
CA LYS A 35 6.60 -2.46 4.59
C LYS A 35 5.79 -3.30 3.60
N ILE A 36 5.63 -4.60 3.86
CA ILE A 36 4.79 -5.49 3.04
C ILE A 36 3.32 -5.04 3.07
N SER A 37 2.82 -4.56 4.21
CA SER A 37 1.45 -4.03 4.30
C SER A 37 1.27 -2.78 3.44
N GLY A 38 2.25 -1.87 3.43
CA GLY A 38 2.28 -0.73 2.50
C GLY A 38 2.33 -1.16 1.04
N LEU A 39 3.18 -2.14 0.71
CA LEU A 39 3.29 -2.74 -0.62
C LEU A 39 1.97 -3.40 -1.07
N THR A 40 1.25 -4.02 -0.15
CA THR A 40 -0.07 -4.62 -0.41
C THR A 40 -1.08 -3.54 -0.82
N GLN A 41 -1.10 -2.41 -0.12
CA GLN A 41 -1.99 -1.30 -0.45
C GLN A 41 -1.65 -0.68 -1.81
N LEU A 42 -0.36 -0.54 -2.11
CA LEU A 42 0.14 -0.09 -3.40
C LEU A 42 -0.31 -1.03 -4.53
N ALA A 43 -0.09 -2.33 -4.36
CA ALA A 43 -0.47 -3.33 -5.35
C ALA A 43 -1.98 -3.34 -5.61
N LYS A 44 -2.80 -3.16 -4.56
CA LYS A 44 -4.27 -3.13 -4.67
C LYS A 44 -4.82 -1.87 -5.32
N ARG A 45 -4.22 -0.71 -5.06
CA ARG A 45 -4.69 0.58 -5.61
C ARG A 45 -4.19 0.88 -7.02
N SER A 46 -3.21 0.10 -7.50
CA SER A 46 -2.63 0.20 -8.83
C SER A 46 -3.74 0.22 -9.90
N SER A 47 -3.91 1.39 -10.52
CA SER A 47 -4.94 1.67 -11.51
C SER A 47 -4.35 1.81 -12.90
N MET A 48 -5.17 1.66 -13.94
CA MET A 48 -4.72 1.73 -15.34
C MET A 48 -4.06 3.07 -15.73
N PHE A 49 -4.43 4.15 -15.04
CA PHE A 49 -3.93 5.49 -15.32
C PHE A 49 -2.89 5.97 -14.30
N ASP A 50 -2.81 5.30 -13.16
CA ASP A 50 -2.02 5.73 -12.02
C ASP A 50 -1.48 4.49 -11.29
N ASP A 51 -0.51 3.82 -11.95
CA ASP A 51 0.22 2.70 -11.37
C ASP A 51 1.52 3.23 -10.75
N PRO A 52 1.69 3.13 -9.42
CA PRO A 52 2.92 3.55 -8.74
C PRO A 52 4.04 2.52 -8.94
N ILE A 53 4.49 2.34 -10.19
CA ILE A 53 5.44 1.29 -10.58
C ILE A 53 6.76 1.43 -9.81
N MET A 54 7.31 2.64 -9.74
CA MET A 54 8.58 2.92 -9.09
C MET A 54 8.52 2.65 -7.59
N GLU A 55 7.51 3.20 -6.89
CA GLU A 55 7.35 3.00 -5.44
C GLU A 55 7.22 1.51 -5.09
N ILE A 56 6.49 0.75 -5.91
CA ILE A 56 6.36 -0.70 -5.72
C ILE A 56 7.68 -1.42 -5.97
N GLN A 57 8.46 -1.04 -6.97
CA GLN A 57 9.78 -1.64 -7.25
C GLN A 57 10.77 -1.37 -6.11
N GLU A 58 10.86 -0.11 -5.67
CA GLU A 58 11.74 0.30 -4.58
C GLU A 58 11.38 -0.38 -3.26
N LEU A 59 10.09 -0.34 -2.88
CA LEU A 59 9.63 -0.97 -1.65
C LEU A 59 9.77 -2.50 -1.70
N THR A 60 9.59 -3.12 -2.88
CA THR A 60 9.89 -4.55 -3.08
C THR A 60 11.37 -4.84 -2.85
N ALA A 61 12.27 -4.02 -3.40
CA ALA A 61 13.71 -4.22 -3.23
C ALA A 61 14.12 -4.06 -1.77
N LEU A 62 13.59 -3.06 -1.07
CA LEU A 62 13.83 -2.85 0.36
C LEU A 62 13.40 -4.07 1.18
N VAL A 63 12.17 -4.57 0.98
CA VAL A 63 11.67 -5.75 1.70
C VAL A 63 12.51 -7.00 1.38
N LYS A 64 12.92 -7.20 0.13
CA LYS A 64 13.82 -8.32 -0.24
C LYS A 64 15.15 -8.25 0.49
N ASN A 65 15.74 -7.07 0.59
CA ASN A 65 16.99 -6.85 1.30
C ASN A 65 16.81 -7.11 2.81
N ASP A 66 15.72 -6.60 3.41
CA ASP A 66 15.41 -6.84 4.81
C ASP A 66 15.24 -8.34 5.11
N ILE A 67 14.46 -9.07 4.29
CA ILE A 67 14.28 -10.53 4.45
C ILE A 67 15.62 -11.26 4.31
N THR A 68 16.48 -10.85 3.39
CA THR A 68 17.80 -11.45 3.20
C THR A 68 18.67 -11.24 4.45
N ALA A 69 18.72 -10.01 4.95
CA ALA A 69 19.45 -9.67 6.18
C ALA A 69 18.90 -10.42 7.40
N LEU A 70 17.57 -10.56 7.51
CA LEU A 70 16.91 -11.30 8.59
C LEU A 70 17.23 -12.80 8.54
N ASN A 71 17.32 -13.41 7.35
CA ASN A 71 17.73 -14.81 7.22
C ASN A 71 19.18 -15.03 7.68
N VAL A 72 20.10 -14.11 7.35
CA VAL A 72 21.48 -14.15 7.83
C VAL A 72 21.52 -13.99 9.35
N ALA A 73 20.82 -12.99 9.90
CA ALA A 73 20.77 -12.74 11.33
C ALA A 73 20.17 -13.93 12.11
N LEU A 74 19.16 -14.61 11.57
CA LEU A 74 18.57 -15.81 12.15
C LEU A 74 19.54 -16.99 12.14
N THR A 75 20.30 -17.17 11.06
CA THR A 75 21.35 -18.21 10.98
C THR A 75 22.42 -17.97 12.04
N ASP A 76 22.86 -16.73 12.20
CA ASP A 76 23.81 -16.36 13.25
C ASP A 76 23.25 -16.61 14.65
N LEU A 77 21.96 -16.30 14.89
CA LEU A 77 21.31 -16.55 16.19
C LEU A 77 21.32 -18.05 16.52
N GLN A 78 21.04 -18.91 15.52
CA GLN A 78 21.14 -20.36 15.69
C GLN A 78 22.58 -20.83 15.92
N ASN A 79 23.58 -20.17 15.33
CA ASN A 79 24.98 -20.47 15.61
C ASN A 79 25.35 -20.10 17.04
N ILE A 80 24.92 -18.93 17.55
CA ILE A 80 25.10 -18.55 18.96
C ILE A 80 24.45 -19.61 19.86
N GLN A 81 23.23 -20.03 19.56
CA GLN A 81 22.56 -21.09 20.32
C GLN A 81 23.39 -22.39 20.37
N ARG A 82 23.96 -22.83 19.24
CA ARG A 82 24.79 -24.05 19.18
C ARG A 82 26.12 -23.89 19.91
N MET A 83 26.78 -22.74 19.73
CA MET A 83 28.05 -22.43 20.39
C MET A 83 27.88 -22.30 21.88
N GLU A 84 26.78 -21.63 22.30
CA GLU A 84 26.30 -21.70 23.67
C GLU A 84 26.22 -23.18 23.99
N ILE A 85 25.29 -24.01 23.46
CA ILE A 85 25.06 -25.46 23.79
C ILE A 85 26.33 -26.35 23.86
N ALA A 86 27.40 -26.03 23.13
CA ALA A 86 28.64 -26.82 23.12
C ALA A 86 29.55 -26.60 24.35
N ASP A 87 29.60 -25.37 24.89
CA ASP A 87 30.47 -24.97 26.02
C ASP A 87 30.13 -25.57 27.43
N GLY A 88 29.14 -26.47 27.55
CA GLY A 88 28.57 -26.99 28.80
C GLY A 88 27.81 -26.02 29.74
N ILE A 89 27.60 -24.74 29.40
CA ILE A 89 27.16 -23.67 30.35
C ILE A 89 25.62 -23.44 30.45
N TYR A 90 24.75 -24.43 30.27
CA TYR A 90 23.27 -24.20 30.29
C TYR A 90 22.46 -25.31 30.95
N SER A 91 21.34 -24.87 31.52
CA SER A 91 20.22 -25.72 31.91
C SER A 91 19.41 -26.14 30.68
N GLN A 92 18.81 -27.31 30.73
CA GLN A 92 17.86 -27.83 29.74
C GLN A 92 16.78 -26.79 29.38
N ASP A 93 16.28 -26.04 30.36
CA ASP A 93 15.24 -25.03 30.15
C ASP A 93 15.68 -23.89 29.23
N LYS A 94 16.96 -23.50 29.30
CA LYS A 94 17.52 -22.45 28.42
C LYS A 94 17.61 -22.94 26.98
N VAL A 95 17.94 -24.21 26.78
CA VAL A 95 18.01 -24.83 25.44
C VAL A 95 16.61 -24.93 24.83
N VAL A 96 15.63 -25.37 25.59
CA VAL A 96 14.22 -25.42 25.15
C VAL A 96 13.71 -24.03 24.80
N HIS A 97 13.95 -23.04 25.66
CA HIS A 97 13.53 -21.66 25.41
C HIS A 97 14.16 -21.06 24.17
N SER A 98 15.49 -21.14 24.03
CA SER A 98 16.21 -20.60 22.86
C SER A 98 15.75 -21.26 21.56
N THR A 99 15.45 -22.57 21.59
CA THR A 99 14.92 -23.30 20.43
C THR A 99 13.55 -22.77 20.04
N ALA A 100 12.64 -22.63 21.00
CA ALA A 100 11.30 -22.10 20.76
C ALA A 100 11.34 -20.67 20.20
N VAL A 101 12.27 -19.82 20.67
CA VAL A 101 12.46 -18.47 20.13
C VAL A 101 12.95 -18.52 18.68
N CYS A 102 13.95 -19.35 18.37
CA CYS A 102 14.42 -19.53 16.99
C CYS A 102 13.29 -19.98 16.05
N ASP A 103 12.46 -20.94 16.49
CA ASP A 103 11.36 -21.49 15.69
C ASP A 103 10.24 -20.46 15.48
N ASP A 104 9.90 -19.67 16.49
CA ASP A 104 8.93 -18.58 16.36
C ASP A 104 9.42 -17.49 15.39
N LEU A 105 10.67 -17.06 15.52
CA LEU A 105 11.28 -16.08 14.61
C LEU A 105 11.30 -16.60 13.18
N LYS A 106 11.70 -17.85 12.97
CA LYS A 106 11.67 -18.52 11.66
C LYS A 106 10.26 -18.53 11.07
N SER A 107 9.27 -18.92 11.88
CA SER A 107 7.86 -18.97 11.47
C SER A 107 7.33 -17.59 11.09
N LYS A 108 7.67 -16.55 11.85
CA LYS A 108 7.29 -15.16 11.54
C LYS A 108 7.96 -14.66 10.26
N LEU A 109 9.24 -14.94 10.06
CA LEU A 109 9.96 -14.57 8.84
C LEU A 109 9.39 -15.28 7.60
N MET A 110 9.05 -16.56 7.72
CA MET A 110 8.37 -17.31 6.67
C MET A 110 7.01 -16.72 6.33
N ARG A 111 6.22 -16.31 7.33
CA ARG A 111 4.95 -15.60 7.10
C ARG A 111 5.16 -14.30 6.32
N ALA A 112 6.11 -13.47 6.71
CA ALA A 112 6.45 -12.24 5.99
C ALA A 112 6.87 -12.54 4.53
N THR A 113 7.69 -13.57 4.33
CA THR A 113 8.12 -14.01 2.99
C THR A 113 6.93 -14.42 2.13
N LYS A 114 5.99 -15.19 2.69
CA LYS A 114 4.77 -15.60 1.99
C LYS A 114 3.90 -14.40 1.62
N GLN A 115 3.70 -13.46 2.55
CA GLN A 115 2.93 -12.25 2.27
C GLN A 115 3.56 -11.43 1.13
N LEU A 116 4.89 -11.31 1.06
CA LEU A 116 5.57 -10.67 -0.07
C LEU A 116 5.27 -11.40 -1.39
N GLN A 117 5.32 -12.73 -1.41
CA GLN A 117 5.01 -13.52 -2.61
C GLN A 117 3.57 -13.30 -3.08
N ASP A 118 2.61 -13.26 -2.16
CA ASP A 118 1.19 -13.02 -2.47
C ASP A 118 0.98 -11.63 -3.09
N VAL A 119 1.67 -10.61 -2.55
CA VAL A 119 1.62 -9.24 -3.07
C VAL A 119 2.22 -9.15 -4.49
N LEU A 120 3.34 -9.80 -4.73
CA LEU A 120 3.96 -9.82 -6.06
C LEU A 120 3.08 -10.55 -7.07
N THR A 121 2.46 -11.66 -6.67
CA THR A 121 1.47 -12.38 -7.50
C THR A 121 0.30 -11.46 -7.87
N THR A 122 -0.27 -10.76 -6.89
CA THR A 122 -1.37 -9.79 -7.10
C THR A 122 -0.95 -8.70 -8.09
N ARG A 123 0.27 -8.16 -7.97
CA ARG A 123 0.80 -7.16 -8.91
C ARG A 123 0.90 -7.71 -10.33
N THR A 124 1.42 -8.92 -10.49
CA THR A 124 1.52 -9.57 -11.80
C THR A 124 0.14 -9.75 -12.44
N GLU A 125 -0.86 -10.16 -11.66
CA GLU A 125 -2.25 -10.28 -12.13
C GLU A 125 -2.82 -8.93 -12.55
N ASN A 126 -2.60 -7.87 -11.77
CA ASN A 126 -3.06 -6.52 -12.09
C ASN A 126 -2.44 -6.00 -13.39
N ILE A 127 -1.13 -6.18 -13.59
CA ILE A 127 -0.44 -5.81 -14.83
C ILE A 127 -1.03 -6.57 -16.02
N LYS A 128 -1.27 -7.88 -15.88
CA LYS A 128 -1.85 -8.70 -16.95
C LYS A 128 -3.28 -8.26 -17.30
N ALA A 129 -4.10 -8.00 -16.28
CA ALA A 129 -5.47 -7.52 -16.48
C ALA A 129 -5.48 -6.13 -17.15
N HIS A 130 -4.54 -5.26 -16.79
CA HIS A 130 -4.39 -3.95 -17.40
C HIS A 130 -4.04 -4.06 -18.89
N GLU A 131 -3.04 -4.86 -19.23
CA GLU A 131 -2.62 -5.04 -20.63
C GLU A 131 -3.75 -5.65 -21.47
N ASN A 132 -4.50 -6.62 -20.93
CA ASN A 132 -5.65 -7.19 -21.61
C ASN A 132 -6.74 -6.15 -21.92
N ARG A 133 -7.10 -5.30 -20.95
CA ARG A 133 -8.07 -4.21 -21.18
C ARG A 133 -7.59 -3.25 -22.26
N LYS A 134 -6.31 -2.84 -22.20
CA LYS A 134 -5.70 -1.95 -23.19
C LYS A 134 -5.78 -2.55 -24.61
N GLN A 135 -5.55 -3.85 -24.76
CA GLN A 135 -5.71 -4.55 -26.04
C GLN A 135 -7.16 -4.54 -26.56
N ILE A 136 -8.14 -4.80 -25.70
CA ILE A 136 -9.57 -4.77 -26.08
C ILE A 136 -9.97 -3.38 -26.58
N PHE A 137 -9.62 -2.31 -25.86
CA PHE A 137 -9.98 -0.95 -26.27
C PHE A 137 -9.16 -0.45 -27.47
N SER A 138 -7.90 -0.86 -27.62
CA SER A 138 -7.06 -0.52 -28.78
C SER A 138 -7.53 -1.20 -30.06
N THR A 139 -7.94 -2.47 -29.98
CA THR A 139 -8.47 -3.22 -31.13
C THR A 139 -9.87 -2.77 -31.54
N ASN A 140 -10.71 -2.36 -30.58
CA ASN A 140 -12.02 -1.77 -30.87
C ASN A 140 -11.93 -0.35 -31.46
N ALA A 141 -10.90 0.44 -31.18
CA ALA A 141 -10.71 1.75 -31.83
C ALA A 141 -10.45 1.66 -33.35
N SER A 142 -10.06 0.48 -33.85
CA SER A 142 -9.87 0.23 -35.29
C SER A 142 -11.11 -0.36 -35.98
N ARG A 143 -12.15 -0.77 -35.23
CA ARG A 143 -13.42 -1.27 -35.77
C ARG A 143 -14.52 -0.23 -35.52
N ASP A 144 -14.90 0.42 -36.62
CA ASP A 144 -16.02 1.37 -36.70
C ASP A 144 -15.85 2.65 -35.88
N ASN A 145 -15.37 3.71 -36.53
CA ASN A 145 -15.64 5.07 -36.11
C ASN A 145 -17.02 5.47 -36.65
N PRO A 146 -18.11 5.47 -35.86
CA PRO A 146 -19.43 5.92 -36.31
C PRO A 146 -19.45 7.41 -36.71
N PHE A 147 -18.40 8.16 -36.36
CA PHE A 147 -18.20 9.56 -36.77
C PHE A 147 -17.50 9.73 -38.14
N ARG A 148 -17.27 8.64 -38.90
CA ARG A 148 -16.82 8.70 -40.31
C ARG A 148 -17.97 8.69 -41.31
N GLN A 149 -19.20 9.00 -40.88
CA GLN A 149 -20.19 9.46 -41.84
C GLN A 149 -19.76 10.86 -42.32
N PRO A 150 -19.54 11.10 -43.63
CA PRO A 150 -19.37 12.46 -44.11
C PRO A 150 -20.63 13.23 -43.71
N ALA A 151 -20.46 14.22 -42.83
CA ALA A 151 -21.53 15.13 -42.48
C ALA A 151 -22.06 15.74 -43.78
N LYS A 152 -23.27 15.34 -44.19
CA LYS A 152 -24.05 16.14 -45.13
C LYS A 152 -24.19 17.49 -44.46
N SER A 153 -23.59 18.51 -45.08
CA SER A 153 -23.70 19.91 -44.68
C SER A 153 -25.16 20.35 -44.73
N VAL A 154 -25.90 20.12 -43.65
CA VAL A 154 -27.07 20.94 -43.34
C VAL A 154 -26.53 22.08 -42.50
N THR A 155 -26.33 23.21 -43.17
CA THR A 155 -26.03 24.50 -42.56
C THR A 155 -27.25 24.91 -41.75
N GLU A 156 -27.34 24.44 -40.52
CA GLU A 156 -28.23 25.02 -39.51
C GLU A 156 -27.38 25.93 -38.62
N PRO A 157 -27.66 27.25 -38.58
CA PRO A 157 -26.87 28.17 -37.79
C PRO A 157 -27.12 27.92 -36.30
N ALA A 158 -26.06 28.08 -35.49
CA ALA A 158 -26.13 27.91 -34.05
C ALA A 158 -27.18 28.85 -33.42
N PRO A 159 -27.98 28.39 -32.43
CA PRO A 159 -29.13 29.10 -31.87
C PRO A 159 -28.78 30.37 -31.07
N TRP A 160 -27.51 30.73 -30.94
CA TRP A 160 -27.04 31.94 -30.26
C TRP A 160 -26.54 33.03 -31.23
N SER A 161 -26.76 32.88 -32.53
CA SER A 161 -26.47 33.93 -33.52
C SER A 161 -27.55 35.02 -33.47
N THR A 162 -27.47 35.87 -32.45
CA THR A 162 -28.25 37.11 -32.36
C THR A 162 -27.57 38.17 -33.21
N THR A 163 -27.89 38.23 -34.51
CA THR A 163 -27.48 39.34 -35.37
C THR A 163 -28.46 40.49 -35.18
N THR A 164 -28.08 41.44 -34.32
CA THR A 164 -28.76 42.72 -34.14
C THR A 164 -28.39 43.66 -35.27
N SER A 165 -29.36 44.04 -36.11
CA SER A 165 -29.27 45.20 -37.03
C SER A 165 -30.66 45.77 -37.40
N ALA A 166 -31.18 46.64 -36.52
CA ALA A 166 -31.98 47.87 -36.76
C ALA A 166 -33.32 47.84 -37.56
N PRO A 167 -34.08 48.97 -37.63
CA PRO A 167 -34.92 49.51 -36.57
C PRO A 167 -36.39 49.63 -37.01
N GLY A 168 -37.35 49.47 -36.10
CA GLY A 168 -38.76 49.57 -36.50
C GLY A 168 -39.77 49.59 -35.36
N ASN A 169 -40.18 50.81 -35.03
CA ASN A 169 -41.49 51.19 -34.51
C ASN A 169 -41.78 51.07 -33.00
N LEU A 170 -42.03 52.25 -32.43
CA LEU A 170 -42.50 52.53 -31.08
C LEU A 170 -43.98 52.15 -30.93
N GLN A 171 -44.34 51.41 -29.87
CA GLN A 171 -45.60 51.64 -29.16
C GLN A 171 -45.52 51.11 -27.71
N PRO A 172 -46.06 51.80 -26.69
CA PRO A 172 -45.83 51.46 -25.27
C PRO A 172 -47.01 50.81 -24.53
N SER A 173 -46.64 49.91 -23.59
CA SER A 173 -47.29 49.51 -22.31
C SER A 173 -48.61 48.71 -22.32
N PRO A 174 -49.03 48.01 -21.21
CA PRO A 174 -48.46 47.91 -19.86
C PRO A 174 -48.31 46.47 -19.28
N LEU A 175 -47.69 46.40 -18.09
CA LEU A 175 -47.56 45.26 -17.15
C LEU A 175 -48.92 44.67 -16.71
N PRO A 176 -48.92 43.49 -16.05
CA PRO A 176 -48.89 43.54 -14.58
C PRO A 176 -47.90 42.56 -13.93
N SER A 177 -47.36 43.05 -12.82
CA SER A 177 -46.69 42.35 -11.73
C SER A 177 -47.56 41.24 -11.13
N ASN A 178 -46.94 40.16 -10.62
CA ASN A 178 -47.16 39.77 -9.23
C ASN A 178 -46.11 38.77 -8.73
N GLU A 179 -45.26 39.27 -7.83
CA GLU A 179 -44.78 38.56 -6.64
C GLU A 179 -45.92 37.79 -5.98
N VAL A 180 -45.70 36.51 -5.61
CA VAL A 180 -46.14 35.98 -4.31
C VAL A 180 -45.16 34.90 -3.81
N GLN A 181 -44.72 35.14 -2.58
CA GLN A 181 -43.90 34.38 -1.67
C GLN A 181 -44.64 33.19 -1.00
N ALA A 182 -43.88 32.37 -0.26
CA ALA A 182 -44.28 31.31 0.69
C ALA A 182 -44.40 29.90 0.07
N GLY A 183 -43.83 28.83 0.62
CA GLY A 183 -43.35 28.57 1.98
C GLY A 183 -44.25 27.52 2.64
N SER A 184 -43.80 26.25 2.70
CA SER A 184 -44.18 25.13 3.62
C SER A 184 -43.74 23.79 2.97
N GLN A 185 -42.87 22.93 3.52
CA GLN A 185 -42.89 22.13 4.75
C GLN A 185 -44.16 21.28 4.92
N LEU A 186 -44.15 20.05 4.38
CA LEU A 186 -44.95 18.86 4.72
C LEU A 186 -44.26 17.69 3.96
N ARG A 187 -43.99 16.48 4.46
CA ARG A 187 -44.23 15.74 5.69
C ARG A 187 -43.27 14.54 5.67
#